data_AF-A0A7S1WGP0-F1
#
_entry.id   AF-A0A7S1WGP0-F1
#
_cell.length_a   1.000
_cell.length_b   1.000
_cell.length_c   1.000
_cell.angle_alpha   90.00
_cell.angle_beta   90.00
_cell.angle_gamma   90.00
#
_symmetry.space_group_name_H-M   'P 1'
#
loop_
_entity.id
_entity.type
_entity.pdbx_description
1 polymer ?
#
loop_
_entity_poly.entity_id
_entity_poly.type
_entity_poly.pdbx_seq_one_letter_code
_entity_poly.pdbx_strand_id
1 'polypeptide(L)'
;AVDFELWDQDKLDRRVAALRALLERPGRNGSARVVFFHCLCGCDRTGELFAAYAMRYRNMTLTQAIQENELVAGRHMYYQFQVAAQWYCENLRRRGLYAHDDCGNCGP
;
A
#
# COMPACT_ATOMS: atom_id res chain seq x y z
N ALA A 1 -1.96 10.23 24.33
CA ALA A 1 -2.00 9.26 23.22
C ALA A 1 -1.53 9.99 21.98
N VAL A 2 -0.55 9.46 21.24
CA VAL A 2 -0.15 10.06 19.96
C VAL A 2 -1.29 9.80 18.98
N ASP A 3 -1.93 10.88 18.54
CA ASP A 3 -3.03 10.82 17.60
C ASP A 3 -2.47 10.59 16.18
N PHE A 4 -2.64 9.37 15.68
CA PHE A 4 -2.26 8.98 14.33
C PHE A 4 -3.30 9.43 13.29
N GLU A 5 -4.34 10.19 13.63
CA GLU A 5 -5.29 10.66 12.60
C GLU A 5 -4.69 11.74 11.70
N LEU A 6 -3.61 12.42 12.12
CA LEU A 6 -3.02 13.52 11.35
C LEU A 6 -2.24 13.07 10.10
N TRP A 7 -1.77 11.81 10.04
CA TRP A 7 -0.94 11.34 8.91
C TRP A 7 -1.77 10.87 7.70
N ASP A 8 -2.98 10.32 7.91
CA ASP A 8 -3.82 9.71 6.85
C ASP A 8 -4.77 10.74 6.17
N GLN A 9 -4.25 11.92 5.80
CA GLN A 9 -5.08 13.01 5.26
C GLN A 9 -5.79 12.62 3.96
N ASP A 10 -5.17 11.78 3.14
CA ASP A 10 -5.69 11.29 1.88
C ASP A 10 -6.66 10.11 2.05
N LYS A 11 -6.77 9.56 3.27
CA LYS A 11 -7.62 8.43 3.66
C LYS A 11 -7.21 7.13 2.98
N LEU A 12 -5.90 6.89 2.85
CA LEU A 12 -5.30 5.73 2.22
C LEU A 12 -5.83 4.41 2.81
N ASP A 13 -5.95 4.29 4.14
CA ASP A 13 -6.45 3.06 4.77
C ASP A 13 -7.88 2.73 4.33
N ARG A 14 -8.74 3.76 4.31
CA ARG A 14 -10.13 3.62 3.85
C ARG A 14 -10.19 3.26 2.36
N ARG A 15 -9.32 3.84 1.52
CA ARG A 15 -9.26 3.54 0.08
C ARG A 15 -8.79 2.11 -0.17
N VAL A 16 -7.77 1.64 0.55
CA VAL A 16 -7.26 0.27 0.47
C VAL A 16 -8.31 -0.75 0.93
N ALA A 17 -9.05 -0.46 2.02
CA ALA A 17 -10.18 -1.28 2.44
C ALA A 17 -11.33 -1.30 1.41
N ALA A 18 -11.66 -0.16 0.80
CA ALA A 18 -12.67 -0.08 -0.24
C ALA A 18 -12.25 -0.88 -1.50
N LEU A 19 -10.97 -0.84 -1.87
CA LEU A 19 -10.42 -1.65 -2.96
C LEU A 19 -10.55 -3.15 -2.68
N ARG A 20 -10.22 -3.59 -1.46
CA ARG A 20 -10.41 -4.99 -1.05
C ARG A 20 -11.87 -5.41 -1.14
N ALA A 21 -12.78 -4.61 -0.60
CA ALA A 21 -14.21 -4.87 -0.67
C ALA A 21 -14.73 -4.93 -2.12
N LEU A 22 -14.16 -4.13 -3.02
CA LEU A 22 -14.47 -4.20 -4.45
C LEU A 22 -13.99 -5.53 -5.07
N LEU A 23 -12.81 -6.01 -4.71
CA LEU A 23 -12.25 -7.27 -5.23
C LEU A 23 -12.98 -8.51 -4.70
N GLU A 24 -13.47 -8.49 -3.46
CA GLU A 24 -14.18 -9.62 -2.83
C GLU A 24 -15.63 -9.76 -3.31
N ARG A 25 -16.23 -8.70 -3.86
CA ARG A 25 -17.58 -8.78 -4.42
C ARG A 25 -17.56 -9.64 -5.69
N PRO A 26 -18.46 -10.62 -5.84
CA PRO A 26 -18.57 -11.39 -7.08
C PRO A 26 -18.76 -10.48 -8.31
N GLY A 27 -18.16 -10.88 -9.43
CA GLY A 27 -18.47 -10.30 -10.73
C GLY A 27 -19.86 -10.72 -11.22
N ARG A 28 -20.34 -10.07 -12.29
CA ARG A 28 -21.57 -10.49 -12.95
C ARG A 28 -21.40 -11.93 -13.43
N ASN A 29 -22.33 -12.81 -13.05
CA ASN A 29 -22.28 -14.25 -13.36
C ASN A 29 -21.02 -14.96 -12.82
N GLY A 30 -20.46 -14.49 -11.70
CA GLY A 30 -19.29 -15.13 -11.07
C GLY A 30 -17.95 -14.84 -11.78
N SER A 31 -17.90 -13.87 -12.69
CA SER A 31 -16.65 -13.48 -13.34
C SER A 31 -15.62 -12.92 -12.36
N ALA A 32 -14.35 -13.18 -12.63
CA ALA A 32 -13.24 -12.57 -11.90
C ALA A 32 -13.23 -11.05 -12.14
N ARG A 33 -12.96 -10.27 -11.08
CA ARG A 33 -12.78 -8.82 -11.18
C ARG A 33 -11.30 -8.48 -11.16
N VAL A 34 -10.87 -7.67 -12.13
CA VAL A 34 -9.53 -7.08 -12.18
C VAL A 34 -9.67 -5.58 -11.99
N VAL A 35 -8.84 -5.00 -11.11
CA VAL A 35 -8.76 -3.55 -10.91
C VAL A 35 -7.40 -3.08 -11.41
N PHE A 36 -7.43 -2.25 -12.45
CA PHE A 36 -6.26 -1.53 -12.94
C PHE A 36 -6.26 -0.12 -12.35
N PHE A 37 -5.13 0.30 -11.79
CA PHE A 37 -4.96 1.63 -11.20
C PHE A 37 -3.58 2.18 -11.58
N HIS A 38 -3.51 3.49 -11.79
CA HIS A 38 -2.27 4.18 -12.09
C HIS A 38 -2.35 5.66 -11.70
N CYS A 39 -1.20 6.28 -11.48
CA CYS A 39 -1.03 7.73 -11.48
C CYS A 39 -0.58 8.22 -12.87
N LEU A 40 -0.14 9.48 -13.01
CA LEU A 40 0.27 10.02 -14.31
C LEU A 40 1.38 9.18 -14.99
N CYS A 41 2.43 8.81 -14.25
CA CYS A 41 3.55 8.01 -14.76
C CYS A 41 3.49 6.53 -14.38
N GLY A 42 2.56 6.13 -13.50
CA GLY A 42 2.42 4.76 -13.05
C GLY A 42 3.39 4.29 -11.97
N CYS A 43 4.30 5.14 -11.45
CA CYS A 43 5.36 4.68 -10.54
C CYS A 43 5.14 5.05 -9.07
N ASP A 44 4.81 6.33 -8.79
CA ASP A 44 4.96 6.87 -7.42
C ASP A 44 3.70 6.64 -6.56
N ARG A 45 2.64 7.44 -6.77
CA ARG A 45 1.33 7.23 -6.11
C ARG A 45 0.74 5.84 -6.40
N THR A 46 1.07 5.27 -7.57
CA THR A 46 0.72 3.87 -7.87
C THR A 46 1.44 2.93 -6.92
N GLY A 47 2.75 3.13 -6.73
CA GLY A 47 3.57 2.33 -5.83
C GLY A 47 3.17 2.44 -4.38
N GLU A 48 2.82 3.64 -3.91
CA GLU A 48 2.28 3.85 -2.57
C GLU A 48 1.00 3.04 -2.34
N LEU A 49 0.01 3.18 -3.24
CA LEU A 49 -1.26 2.44 -3.12
C LEU A 49 -1.03 0.92 -3.21
N PHE A 50 -0.15 0.49 -4.12
CA PHE A 50 0.25 -0.91 -4.24
C PHE A 50 0.88 -1.41 -2.93
N ALA A 51 1.84 -0.67 -2.37
CA ALA A 51 2.55 -1.07 -1.17
C ALA A 51 1.61 -1.18 0.04
N ALA A 52 0.70 -0.21 0.19
CA ALA A 52 -0.32 -0.26 1.22
C ALA A 52 -1.22 -1.50 1.10
N TYR A 53 -1.70 -1.81 -0.11
CA TYR A 53 -2.51 -3.01 -0.35
C TYR A 53 -1.73 -4.32 -0.13
N ALA A 54 -0.48 -4.36 -0.60
CA ALA A 54 0.41 -5.51 -0.50
C ALA A 54 0.72 -5.86 0.97
N MET A 55 1.07 -4.87 1.78
CA MET A 55 1.28 -5.06 3.21
C MET A 55 0.00 -5.53 3.91
N ARG A 56 -1.14 -4.89 3.61
CA ARG A 56 -2.40 -5.15 4.32
C ARG A 56 -3.03 -6.50 3.99
N TYR A 57 -2.97 -6.93 2.73
CA TYR A 57 -3.77 -8.05 2.22
C TYR A 57 -2.98 -9.11 1.45
N ARG A 58 -1.70 -8.88 1.13
CA ARG A 58 -0.83 -9.89 0.48
C ARG A 58 0.27 -10.43 1.41
N ASN A 59 0.26 -10.03 2.69
CA ASN A 59 1.26 -10.42 3.68
C ASN A 59 2.71 -10.08 3.27
N MET A 60 2.90 -9.02 2.48
CA MET A 60 4.24 -8.56 2.09
C MET A 60 4.84 -7.66 3.16
N THR A 61 6.16 -7.72 3.30
CA THR A 61 6.94 -6.72 4.04
C THR A 61 6.96 -5.37 3.31
N LEU A 62 7.29 -4.28 3.98
CA LEU A 62 7.38 -2.94 3.37
C LEU A 62 8.47 -2.96 2.31
N THR A 63 9.61 -3.56 2.65
CA THR A 63 10.77 -3.73 1.79
C THR A 63 10.41 -4.49 0.51
N GLN A 64 9.71 -5.63 0.64
CA GLN A 64 9.26 -6.40 -0.53
C GLN A 64 8.30 -5.59 -1.40
N ALA A 65 7.38 -4.84 -0.79
CA ALA A 65 6.39 -4.09 -1.55
C ALA A 65 6.99 -2.90 -2.31
N ILE A 66 7.97 -2.21 -1.70
CA ILE A 66 8.74 -1.16 -2.40
C ILE A 66 9.55 -1.79 -3.53
N GLN A 67 10.28 -2.87 -3.27
CA GLN A 67 11.08 -3.57 -4.30
C GLN A 67 10.23 -4.04 -5.48
N GLU A 68 9.06 -4.64 -5.23
CA GLU A 68 8.15 -5.07 -6.32
C GLU A 68 7.69 -3.88 -7.16
N ASN A 69 7.37 -2.73 -6.54
CA ASN A 69 7.03 -1.53 -7.28
C ASN A 69 8.20 -1.02 -8.14
N GLU A 70 9.41 -0.98 -7.59
CA GLU A 70 10.59 -0.49 -8.32
C GLU A 70 10.97 -1.38 -9.49
N LEU A 71 10.83 -2.70 -9.33
CA LEU A 71 11.02 -3.67 -10.42
C LEU A 71 10.02 -3.45 -11.55
N VAL A 72 8.75 -3.20 -11.22
CA VAL A 72 7.70 -2.94 -12.23
C VAL A 72 7.88 -1.57 -12.89
N ALA A 73 8.21 -0.55 -12.12
CA ALA A 73 8.39 0.82 -12.61
C ALA A 73 9.72 1.04 -13.35
N GLY A 74 10.71 0.17 -13.16
CA GLY A 74 12.06 0.31 -13.71
C GLY A 74 12.89 1.45 -13.09
N ARG A 75 12.46 1.96 -11.93
CA ARG A 75 13.15 3.03 -11.19
C ARG A 75 12.72 3.08 -9.73
N HIS A 76 13.50 3.78 -8.92
CA HIS A 76 13.14 4.06 -7.52
C HIS A 76 11.89 4.92 -7.40
N MET A 77 11.11 4.64 -6.36
CA MET A 77 9.99 5.49 -5.95
C MET A 77 10.53 6.79 -5.35
N TYR A 78 9.88 7.93 -5.60
CA TYR A 78 10.32 9.17 -4.91
C TYR A 78 10.16 9.04 -3.40
N TYR A 79 11.16 9.57 -2.67
CA TYR A 79 11.31 9.41 -1.22
C TYR A 79 10.03 9.71 -0.43
N GLN A 80 9.30 10.77 -0.79
CA GLN A 80 8.04 11.12 -0.13
C GLN A 80 7.00 10.00 -0.14
N PHE A 81 6.94 9.18 -1.19
CA PHE A 81 6.01 8.06 -1.30
C PHE A 81 6.54 6.80 -0.62
N GLN A 82 7.86 6.64 -0.51
CA GLN A 82 8.46 5.62 0.35
C GLN A 82 8.10 5.89 1.81
N VAL A 83 8.25 7.15 2.26
CA VAL A 83 7.87 7.59 3.61
C VAL A 83 6.37 7.47 3.84
N ALA A 84 5.53 7.76 2.85
CA ALA A 84 4.08 7.54 2.97
C ALA A 84 3.74 6.05 3.18
N ALA A 85 4.36 5.15 2.40
CA ALA A 85 4.23 3.71 2.62
C ALA A 85 4.75 3.28 3.99
N GLN A 86 5.84 3.89 4.47
CA GLN A 86 6.38 3.68 5.82
C GLN A 86 5.38 4.06 6.91
N TRP A 87 4.75 5.23 6.82
CA TRP A 87 3.70 5.66 7.76
C TRP A 87 2.51 4.72 7.75
N TYR A 88 2.14 4.21 6.57
CA TYR A 88 1.10 3.18 6.46
C TYR A 88 1.50 1.89 7.20
N CYS A 89 2.75 1.43 7.01
CA CYS A 89 3.32 0.28 7.73
C CYS A 89 3.23 0.47 9.24
N GLU A 90 3.67 1.63 9.75
CA GLU A 90 3.63 1.96 11.18
C GLU A 90 2.20 1.97 11.72
N ASN A 91 1.25 2.49 10.96
CA ASN A 91 -0.16 2.43 11.34
C ASN A 91 -0.69 0.98 11.40
N LEU A 92 -0.33 0.12 10.44
CA LEU A 92 -0.70 -1.30 10.50
C LEU A 92 -0.07 -1.99 11.71
N ARG A 93 1.22 -1.75 11.98
CA ARG A 93 1.95 -2.29 13.12
C ARG A 93 1.29 -1.90 14.44
N ARG A 94 0.98 -0.60 14.62
CA ARG A 94 0.26 -0.08 15.79
C ARG A 94 -1.10 -0.76 16.01
N ARG A 95 -1.78 -1.15 14.94
CA ARG A 95 -3.10 -1.82 14.98
C ARG A 95 -3.01 -3.34 15.14
N GLY A 96 -1.80 -3.91 15.22
CA GLY A 96 -1.60 -5.37 15.23
C GLY A 96 -1.96 -6.04 13.90
N LEU A 97 -1.93 -5.28 12.81
CA LEU A 97 -2.31 -5.71 11.46
C LEU A 97 -1.10 -5.96 10.55
N TYR A 98 0.10 -5.86 11.12
CA TYR A 98 1.37 -6.07 10.46
C TYR A 98 2.23 -6.98 11.33
N ALA A 99 2.63 -8.12 10.78
CA ALA A 99 3.37 -9.14 11.52
C ALA A 99 4.89 -9.04 11.38
N HIS A 100 5.37 -8.16 10.49
CA HIS A 100 6.78 -8.00 10.16
C HIS A 100 7.40 -6.82 10.93
N ASP A 101 8.73 -6.74 10.94
CA ASP A 101 9.49 -5.71 11.67
C ASP A 101 10.46 -4.95 10.75
N ASP A 102 9.95 -4.46 9.62
CA ASP A 102 10.73 -3.69 8.65
C ASP A 102 10.12 -2.33 8.31
N CYS A 103 9.15 -1.83 9.10
CA CYS A 103 8.62 -0.47 8.91
C CYS A 103 9.68 0.62 9.05
N GLY A 104 10.84 0.36 9.65
CA GLY A 104 11.98 1.29 9.72
C GLY A 104 12.88 1.27 8.47
N ASN A 105 12.68 0.32 7.57
CA ASN A 105 13.51 0.12 6.38
C ASN A 105 12.79 0.67 5.15
N CYS A 106 12.85 1.99 4.97
CA CYS A 106 12.72 2.55 3.63
C CYS A 106 13.90 2.02 2.81
N GLY A 107 13.67 1.57 1.57
CA GLY A 107 14.70 0.99 0.71
C GLY A 107 15.94 1.88 0.50
N PRO A 108 16.92 1.45 -0.33
CA PRO A 108 18.12 2.23 -0.58
C PRO A 108 17.83 3.66 -1.07
#